data_AF-A0AAI8L0T1-F1
#
_entry.id   AF-A0AAI8L0T1-F1
#
_cell.length_a   1.000
_cell.length_b   1.000
_cell.length_c   1.000
_cell.angle_alpha   90.00
_cell.angle_beta   90.00
_cell.angle_gamma   90.00
#
_symmetry.space_group_name_H-M   'P 1'
#
loop_
_entity.id
_entity.type
_entity.pdbx_description
1 polymer ?
#
loop_
_entity_poly.entity_id
_entity_poly.type
_entity_poly.pdbx_seq_one_letter_code
_entity_poly.pdbx_strand_id
1 'polypeptide(L)'
;MGCGLPSRQTVNAVGGGLRARSVQVGCRLWSLEGGRTVQTTVTQVVTRSVREVVDVVTDHVTFTVAPDQLLGTPDGWIHARDAEGTVLAWTQARKLCRQRLAVRPGYELGYMIGASCADGTVGKNYVSLVVNDEAFATRFASCLAAATGLRTRLEAVTRPSGYLQRDAPGFRVRVVSSYLADLMRQYVGGDSHHLRQRFPRVVLRDRETFEGFLDGYTDGDGYRSKAWQGRLLVSANVPFLAELARVIGARFTPRRGGGASHLVVADSWSSPGTFTAEQHALELRESAWIEVRAVRLRRAESPKPFTLYSYRLDPYPSFLINGHLGLEPW
;
A
#
# COMPACT_ATOMS: atom_id res chain seq x y z
N MET A 1 10.02 -27.29 -25.68
CA MET A 1 9.85 -26.67 -24.35
C MET A 1 8.67 -25.72 -24.42
N GLY A 2 7.79 -25.72 -23.42
CA GLY A 2 6.48 -25.06 -23.52
C GLY A 2 6.12 -24.36 -22.22
N CYS A 3 5.72 -23.08 -22.31
CA CYS A 3 5.08 -22.34 -21.24
C CYS A 3 3.57 -22.68 -21.17
N GLY A 4 2.89 -22.12 -20.17
CA GLY A 4 1.43 -22.17 -20.08
C GLY A 4 0.90 -22.90 -18.83
N LEU A 5 -0.43 -22.89 -18.73
CA LEU A 5 -1.15 -23.27 -17.52
C LEU A 5 -2.07 -24.47 -17.76
N PRO A 6 -2.14 -25.44 -16.83
CA PRO A 6 -3.13 -26.51 -16.90
C PRO A 6 -4.57 -25.97 -16.88
N SER A 7 -5.50 -26.67 -17.55
CA SER A 7 -6.89 -26.26 -17.76
C SER A 7 -7.65 -25.69 -16.55
N ARG A 8 -7.35 -26.17 -15.33
CA ARG A 8 -8.05 -25.76 -14.09
C ARG A 8 -7.28 -24.72 -13.27
N GLN A 9 -6.06 -24.38 -13.66
CA GLN A 9 -5.25 -23.38 -12.96
C GLN A 9 -5.97 -22.02 -13.01
N THR A 10 -6.00 -21.32 -11.88
CA THR A 10 -6.65 -20.01 -11.79
C THR A 10 -5.70 -18.93 -12.24
N VAL A 11 -6.23 -18.04 -13.09
CA VAL A 11 -5.63 -16.81 -13.58
C VAL A 11 -6.41 -15.63 -13.00
N ASN A 12 -5.72 -14.58 -12.59
CA ASN A 12 -6.37 -13.39 -12.06
C ASN A 12 -6.83 -12.47 -13.19
N ALA A 13 -8.07 -12.63 -13.64
CA ALA A 13 -8.70 -11.73 -14.60
C ALA A 13 -9.26 -10.47 -13.94
N VAL A 14 -9.44 -9.42 -14.73
CA VAL A 14 -10.18 -8.22 -14.33
C VAL A 14 -11.65 -8.61 -14.23
N GLY A 15 -12.23 -8.47 -13.02
CA GLY A 15 -13.59 -8.92 -12.72
C GLY A 15 -13.68 -10.25 -11.95
N GLY A 16 -12.57 -10.98 -11.76
CA GLY A 16 -12.55 -12.19 -10.94
C GLY A 16 -11.52 -13.22 -11.39
N GLY A 17 -11.39 -14.32 -10.64
CA GLY A 17 -10.55 -15.43 -11.05
C GLY A 17 -11.19 -16.21 -12.20
N LEU A 18 -10.42 -16.49 -13.26
CA LEU A 18 -10.81 -17.39 -14.35
C LEU A 18 -9.98 -18.66 -14.32
N ARG A 19 -10.55 -19.78 -14.78
CA ARG A 19 -9.75 -20.97 -15.11
C ARG A 19 -8.99 -20.71 -16.40
N ALA A 20 -7.78 -21.24 -16.53
CA ALA A 20 -6.93 -21.08 -17.70
C ALA A 20 -7.67 -21.39 -19.02
N ARG A 21 -8.42 -22.50 -19.05
CA ARG A 21 -9.22 -22.90 -20.22
C ARG A 21 -10.36 -21.96 -20.60
N SER A 22 -10.76 -21.07 -19.69
CA SER A 22 -11.87 -20.15 -19.85
C SER A 22 -11.40 -18.74 -20.25
N VAL A 23 -10.08 -18.54 -20.33
CA VAL A 23 -9.51 -17.30 -20.85
C VAL A 23 -9.66 -17.29 -22.37
N GLN A 24 -10.18 -16.19 -22.91
CA GLN A 24 -10.43 -15.98 -24.33
C GLN A 24 -9.74 -14.71 -24.80
N VAL A 25 -9.60 -14.55 -26.13
CA VAL A 25 -9.16 -13.29 -26.73
C VAL A 25 -10.10 -12.16 -26.29
N GLY A 26 -9.53 -11.01 -25.93
CA GLY A 26 -10.24 -9.87 -25.37
C GLY A 26 -10.41 -9.92 -23.84
N CYS A 27 -10.13 -11.05 -23.18
CA CYS A 27 -10.07 -11.08 -21.72
C CYS A 27 -8.96 -10.16 -21.21
N ARG A 28 -9.25 -9.42 -20.13
CA ARG A 28 -8.26 -8.60 -19.43
C ARG A 28 -7.74 -9.35 -18.22
N LEU A 29 -6.42 -9.44 -18.10
CA LEU A 29 -5.73 -10.08 -16.98
C LEU A 29 -4.97 -9.04 -16.15
N TRP A 30 -4.84 -9.30 -14.86
CA TRP A 30 -3.96 -8.52 -14.00
C TRP A 30 -2.50 -8.95 -14.20
N SER A 31 -1.59 -8.00 -14.11
CA SER A 31 -0.15 -8.18 -14.08
C SER A 31 0.50 -7.26 -13.02
N LEU A 32 1.83 -7.30 -12.89
CA LEU A 32 2.62 -6.41 -12.06
C LEU A 32 3.69 -5.68 -12.89
N GLU A 33 3.84 -4.38 -12.67
CA GLU A 33 4.89 -3.52 -13.22
C GLU A 33 5.33 -2.52 -12.14
N GLY A 34 6.64 -2.39 -11.90
CA GLY A 34 7.16 -1.42 -10.92
C GLY A 34 6.59 -1.59 -9.50
N GLY A 35 6.15 -2.81 -9.15
CA GLY A 35 5.49 -3.12 -7.89
C GLY A 35 4.03 -2.69 -7.77
N ARG A 36 3.42 -2.24 -8.87
CA ARG A 36 2.01 -1.90 -9.00
C ARG A 36 1.30 -2.93 -9.84
N THR A 37 -0.01 -3.06 -9.65
CA THR A 37 -0.81 -3.91 -10.53
C THR A 37 -1.22 -3.13 -11.78
N VAL A 38 -1.00 -3.75 -12.94
CA VAL A 38 -1.41 -3.23 -14.24
C VAL A 38 -2.33 -4.23 -14.93
N GLN A 39 -2.96 -3.82 -16.03
CA GLN A 39 -3.87 -4.67 -16.79
C GLN A 39 -3.31 -4.91 -18.18
N THR A 40 -3.45 -6.14 -18.65
CA THR A 40 -3.07 -6.57 -20.00
C THR A 40 -4.23 -7.31 -20.65
N THR A 41 -4.23 -7.38 -21.98
CA THR A 41 -5.32 -7.97 -22.76
C THR A 41 -4.79 -9.18 -23.51
N VAL A 42 -5.57 -10.26 -23.49
CA VAL A 42 -5.28 -11.47 -24.26
C VAL A 42 -5.58 -11.21 -25.73
N THR A 43 -4.57 -11.30 -26.58
CA THR A 43 -4.68 -11.11 -28.04
C THR A 43 -4.69 -12.44 -28.78
N GLN A 44 -4.14 -13.50 -28.19
CA GLN A 44 -4.14 -14.84 -28.76
C GLN A 44 -4.14 -15.89 -27.64
N VAL A 45 -4.77 -17.04 -27.89
CA VAL A 45 -4.74 -18.20 -27.00
C VAL A 45 -4.20 -19.39 -27.79
N VAL A 46 -3.22 -20.08 -27.22
CA VAL A 46 -2.64 -21.29 -27.80
C VAL A 46 -2.68 -22.42 -26.77
N THR A 47 -2.91 -23.63 -27.25
CA THR A 47 -2.96 -24.83 -26.40
C THR A 47 -1.90 -25.84 -26.81
N ARG A 48 -1.32 -26.55 -25.83
CA ARG A 48 -0.37 -27.62 -26.07
C ARG A 48 -0.62 -28.80 -25.12
N SER A 49 -0.43 -30.01 -25.62
CA SER A 49 -0.45 -31.23 -24.80
C SER A 49 0.94 -31.52 -24.24
N VAL A 50 1.04 -31.79 -22.94
CA VAL A 50 2.29 -32.15 -22.25
C VAL A 50 2.07 -33.30 -21.28
N ARG A 51 3.14 -34.03 -20.95
CA ARG A 51 3.08 -35.12 -19.96
C ARG A 51 3.60 -34.71 -18.57
N GLU A 52 4.19 -33.53 -18.45
CA GLU A 52 4.82 -33.06 -17.23
C GLU A 52 4.40 -31.63 -16.91
N VAL A 53 4.11 -31.38 -15.64
CA VAL A 53 3.84 -30.06 -15.05
C VAL A 53 4.57 -29.98 -13.71
N VAL A 54 4.75 -28.79 -13.16
CA VAL A 54 5.31 -28.60 -11.82
C VAL A 54 4.29 -27.92 -10.92
N ASP A 55 4.23 -28.36 -9.67
CA ASP A 55 3.57 -27.64 -8.58
C ASP A 55 4.59 -26.78 -7.87
N VAL A 56 4.37 -25.47 -7.92
CA VAL A 56 5.16 -24.49 -7.19
C VAL A 56 4.44 -24.23 -5.87
N VAL A 57 5.10 -24.60 -4.77
CA VAL A 57 4.56 -24.45 -3.41
C VAL A 57 5.18 -23.21 -2.78
N THR A 58 4.35 -22.21 -2.46
CA THR A 58 4.79 -21.00 -1.76
C THR A 58 4.18 -20.93 -0.36
N ASP A 59 4.61 -19.97 0.45
CA ASP A 59 4.06 -19.74 1.80
C ASP A 59 2.56 -19.40 1.83
N HIS A 60 1.99 -19.07 0.68
CA HIS A 60 0.58 -18.69 0.58
C HIS A 60 -0.27 -19.71 -0.16
N VAL A 61 0.23 -20.25 -1.28
CA VAL A 61 -0.58 -21.10 -2.15
C VAL A 61 0.31 -22.03 -2.98
N THR A 62 -0.26 -23.16 -3.37
CA THR A 62 0.32 -24.00 -4.41
C THR A 62 -0.36 -23.71 -5.74
N PHE A 63 0.42 -23.54 -6.81
CA PHE A 63 -0.10 -23.40 -8.16
C PHE A 63 0.66 -24.30 -9.14
N THR A 64 -0.03 -24.75 -10.17
CA THR A 64 0.53 -25.70 -11.14
C THR A 64 0.77 -25.00 -12.48
N VAL A 65 1.95 -25.18 -13.05
CA VAL A 65 2.38 -24.56 -14.31
C VAL A 65 3.20 -25.53 -15.15
N ALA A 66 3.44 -25.19 -16.41
CA ALA A 66 4.45 -25.86 -17.19
C ALA A 66 5.84 -25.70 -16.53
N PRO A 67 6.74 -26.69 -16.62
CA PRO A 67 8.08 -26.58 -16.02
C PRO A 67 8.88 -25.38 -16.51
N ASP A 68 8.68 -24.99 -17.78
CA ASP A 68 9.42 -23.89 -18.44
C ASP A 68 8.70 -22.54 -18.29
N GLN A 69 7.56 -22.49 -17.59
CA GLN A 69 6.85 -21.24 -17.31
C GLN A 69 7.78 -20.28 -16.57
N LEU A 70 7.95 -19.08 -17.11
CA LEU A 70 8.75 -18.04 -16.48
C LEU A 70 7.96 -17.37 -15.36
N LEU A 71 8.60 -17.21 -14.20
CA LEU A 71 8.06 -16.61 -12.99
C LEU A 71 8.95 -15.43 -12.55
N GLY A 72 8.34 -14.34 -12.10
CA GLY A 72 9.06 -13.11 -11.77
C GLY A 72 9.78 -13.19 -10.42
N THR A 73 11.08 -12.92 -10.41
CA THR A 73 11.96 -12.84 -9.24
C THR A 73 12.53 -11.41 -9.11
N PRO A 74 13.23 -11.06 -8.02
CA PRO A 74 13.91 -9.76 -7.91
C PRO A 74 14.94 -9.53 -9.02
N ASP A 75 15.59 -10.60 -9.48
CA ASP A 75 16.70 -10.56 -10.45
C ASP A 75 16.24 -10.82 -11.91
N GLY A 76 14.93 -10.91 -12.15
CA GLY A 76 14.36 -11.09 -13.49
C GLY A 76 13.34 -12.23 -13.55
N TRP A 77 13.61 -13.23 -14.39
CA TRP A 77 12.70 -14.33 -14.64
C TRP A 77 13.39 -15.67 -14.42
N ILE A 78 12.71 -16.60 -13.77
CA ILE A 78 13.19 -17.97 -13.56
C ILE A 78 12.18 -18.98 -14.10
N HIS A 79 12.64 -20.12 -14.60
CA HIS A 79 11.74 -21.22 -14.93
C HIS A 79 11.13 -21.81 -13.67
N ALA A 80 9.86 -22.18 -13.73
CA ALA A 80 9.12 -22.71 -12.59
C ALA A 80 9.78 -23.93 -11.96
N ARG A 81 10.42 -24.79 -12.77
CA ARG A 81 11.17 -25.97 -12.29
C ARG A 81 12.36 -25.63 -11.40
N ASP A 82 12.95 -24.46 -11.56
CA ASP A 82 14.19 -24.03 -10.89
C ASP A 82 13.90 -23.02 -9.76
N ALA A 83 12.63 -22.76 -9.47
CA ALA A 83 12.22 -21.70 -8.54
C ALA A 83 12.37 -22.09 -7.06
N GLU A 84 12.74 -23.33 -6.72
CA GLU A 84 12.86 -23.76 -5.32
C GLU A 84 13.92 -22.95 -4.56
N GLY A 85 13.59 -22.49 -3.35
CA GLY A 85 14.49 -21.67 -2.53
C GLY A 85 14.62 -20.22 -2.98
N THR A 86 13.88 -19.78 -4.01
CA THR A 86 13.82 -18.37 -4.43
C THR A 86 12.62 -17.63 -3.85
N VAL A 87 12.46 -16.36 -4.21
CA VAL A 87 11.25 -15.57 -3.96
C VAL A 87 10.60 -15.13 -5.26
N LEU A 88 9.26 -15.13 -5.28
CA LEU A 88 8.46 -14.73 -6.43
C LEU A 88 7.70 -13.43 -6.16
N ALA A 89 7.57 -12.60 -7.20
CA ALA A 89 6.71 -11.43 -7.17
C ALA A 89 5.26 -11.87 -7.00
N TRP A 90 4.61 -11.31 -5.99
CA TRP A 90 3.27 -11.71 -5.58
C TRP A 90 2.42 -10.51 -5.20
N THR A 91 1.12 -10.62 -5.42
CA THR A 91 0.12 -9.71 -4.87
C THR A 91 -1.06 -10.47 -4.31
N GLN A 92 -1.70 -9.91 -3.29
CA GLN A 92 -2.85 -10.52 -2.66
C GLN A 92 -4.05 -10.46 -3.61
N ALA A 93 -4.41 -11.59 -4.21
CA ALA A 93 -5.48 -11.69 -5.21
C ALA A 93 -6.81 -11.03 -4.79
N ARG A 94 -7.18 -11.13 -3.50
CA ARG A 94 -8.40 -10.51 -2.95
C ARG A 94 -8.38 -8.98 -2.97
N LYS A 95 -7.21 -8.36 -3.05
CA LYS A 95 -7.04 -6.91 -3.10
C LYS A 95 -7.09 -6.36 -4.53
N LEU A 96 -7.05 -7.20 -5.57
CA LEU A 96 -7.05 -6.75 -6.98
C LEU A 96 -8.31 -5.99 -7.38
N CYS A 97 -9.45 -6.33 -6.77
CA CYS A 97 -10.75 -5.69 -7.03
C CYS A 97 -10.94 -4.32 -6.36
N ARG A 98 -9.96 -3.85 -5.58
CA ARG A 98 -10.08 -2.56 -4.89
C ARG A 98 -10.04 -1.40 -5.88
N GLN A 99 -10.79 -0.35 -5.57
CA GLN A 99 -10.62 0.94 -6.22
C GLN A 99 -9.24 1.50 -5.86
N ARG A 100 -8.45 1.82 -6.88
CA ARG A 100 -7.16 2.50 -6.73
C ARG A 100 -7.40 4.00 -6.69
N LEU A 101 -6.69 4.67 -5.80
CA LEU A 101 -6.84 6.11 -5.61
C LEU A 101 -5.84 6.85 -6.48
N ALA A 102 -6.28 7.94 -7.10
CA ALA A 102 -5.40 8.92 -7.71
C ALA A 102 -5.06 9.96 -6.65
N VAL A 103 -4.00 9.68 -5.88
CA VAL A 103 -3.57 10.58 -4.79
C VAL A 103 -2.95 11.83 -5.38
N ARG A 104 -3.43 12.99 -4.95
CA ARG A 104 -2.92 14.29 -5.39
C ARG A 104 -1.91 14.80 -4.35
N PRO A 105 -0.67 15.13 -4.74
CA PRO A 105 0.25 15.82 -3.84
C PRO A 105 -0.23 17.26 -3.58
N GLY A 106 0.33 17.89 -2.55
CA GLY A 106 -0.02 19.24 -2.13
C GLY A 106 -0.43 19.33 -0.67
N TYR A 107 -0.87 20.52 -0.27
CA TYR A 107 -1.19 20.85 1.11
C TYR A 107 -2.17 19.86 1.74
N GLU A 108 -3.23 19.48 1.03
CA GLU A 108 -4.30 18.63 1.54
C GLU A 108 -3.83 17.21 1.83
N LEU A 109 -2.90 16.66 1.02
CA LEU A 109 -2.28 15.37 1.29
C LEU A 109 -1.46 15.44 2.58
N GLY A 110 -0.65 16.49 2.69
CA GLY A 110 0.14 16.78 3.88
C GLY A 110 -0.74 16.81 5.12
N TYR A 111 -1.76 17.67 5.10
CA TYR A 111 -2.69 17.86 6.21
C TYR A 111 -3.37 16.57 6.62
N MET A 112 -3.89 15.80 5.66
CA MET A 112 -4.53 14.51 5.93
C MET A 112 -3.56 13.53 6.61
N ILE A 113 -2.30 13.48 6.18
CA ILE A 113 -1.29 12.60 6.80
C ILE A 113 -0.94 13.11 8.21
N GLY A 114 -0.70 14.41 8.38
CA GLY A 114 -0.35 15.03 9.67
C GLY A 114 -1.42 14.80 10.73
N ALA A 115 -2.67 15.10 10.38
CA ALA A 115 -3.84 14.87 11.24
C ALA A 115 -4.02 13.38 11.55
N SER A 116 -3.78 12.50 10.57
CA SER A 116 -3.85 11.05 10.80
C SER A 116 -2.75 10.54 11.74
N CYS A 117 -1.57 11.14 11.70
CA CYS A 117 -0.45 10.78 12.57
C CYS A 117 -0.58 11.34 13.99
N ALA A 118 -1.34 12.41 14.19
CA ALA A 118 -1.67 12.96 15.51
C ALA A 118 -2.82 12.18 16.15
N ASP A 119 -4.05 12.36 15.64
CA ASP A 119 -5.29 11.84 16.25
C ASP A 119 -5.99 10.74 15.43
N GLY A 120 -5.39 10.34 14.30
CA GLY A 120 -5.97 9.35 13.41
C GLY A 120 -5.86 7.91 13.90
N THR A 121 -6.77 7.09 13.41
CA THR A 121 -6.75 5.64 13.54
C THR A 121 -6.80 5.00 12.16
N VAL A 122 -5.80 4.19 11.83
CA VAL A 122 -5.78 3.36 10.62
C VAL A 122 -6.11 1.92 11.01
N GLY A 123 -7.39 1.57 10.90
CA GLY A 123 -7.87 0.21 11.10
C GLY A 123 -7.62 -0.69 9.89
N LYS A 124 -7.97 -1.98 10.00
CA LYS A 124 -7.70 -3.00 8.96
C LYS A 124 -8.02 -2.51 7.53
N ASN A 125 -9.22 -1.96 7.34
CA ASN A 125 -9.75 -1.51 6.04
C ASN A 125 -10.31 -0.07 6.07
N TYR A 126 -9.91 0.75 7.04
CA TYR A 126 -10.46 2.09 7.17
C TYR A 126 -9.44 3.05 7.78
N VAL A 127 -9.65 4.34 7.50
CA VAL A 127 -9.01 5.45 8.20
C VAL A 127 -10.10 6.25 8.91
N SER A 128 -9.87 6.64 10.15
CA SER A 128 -10.82 7.37 10.97
C SER A 128 -10.12 8.47 11.77
N LEU A 129 -10.77 9.60 11.93
CA LEU A 129 -10.44 10.65 12.89
C LEU A 129 -11.64 10.83 13.81
N VAL A 130 -11.44 10.89 15.12
CA VAL A 130 -12.50 11.16 16.11
C VAL A 130 -12.01 12.21 17.10
N VAL A 131 -12.52 13.43 16.99
CA VAL A 131 -12.03 14.61 17.74
C VAL A 131 -13.20 15.41 18.31
N ASN A 132 -12.94 16.27 19.28
CA ASN A 132 -13.99 17.11 19.87
C ASN A 132 -14.24 18.40 19.07
N ASP A 133 -13.25 18.82 18.27
CA ASP A 133 -13.29 20.04 17.48
C ASP A 133 -13.92 19.78 16.10
N GLU A 134 -15.04 20.45 15.82
CA GLU A 134 -15.76 20.35 14.55
C GLU A 134 -14.97 20.94 13.37
N ALA A 135 -14.27 22.05 13.58
CA ALA A 135 -13.49 22.70 12.54
C ALA A 135 -12.31 21.82 12.13
N PHE A 136 -11.63 21.20 13.11
CA PHE A 136 -10.58 20.22 12.82
C PHE A 136 -11.12 19.03 12.02
N ALA A 137 -12.22 18.42 12.47
CA ALA A 137 -12.83 17.29 11.77
C ALA A 137 -13.29 17.66 10.35
N THR A 138 -13.89 18.85 10.18
CA THR A 138 -14.33 19.36 8.88
C THR A 138 -13.16 19.58 7.92
N ARG A 139 -12.08 20.20 8.42
CA ARG A 139 -10.86 20.43 7.65
C ARG A 139 -10.21 19.12 7.22
N PHE A 140 -10.10 18.16 8.14
CA PHE A 140 -9.62 16.81 7.81
C PHE A 140 -10.48 16.12 6.74
N ALA A 141 -11.81 16.19 6.86
CA ALA A 141 -12.72 15.61 5.86
C ALA A 141 -12.55 16.24 4.48
N SER A 142 -12.39 17.56 4.42
CA SER A 142 -12.15 18.31 3.18
C SER A 142 -10.82 17.92 2.54
N CYS A 143 -9.73 17.96 3.30
CA CYS A 143 -8.40 17.61 2.82
C CYS A 143 -8.30 16.14 2.37
N LEU A 144 -8.90 15.21 3.11
CA LEU A 144 -8.94 13.79 2.71
C LEU A 144 -9.68 13.62 1.38
N ALA A 145 -10.83 14.27 1.21
CA ALA A 145 -11.59 14.22 -0.03
C ALA A 145 -10.80 14.83 -1.20
N ALA A 146 -10.17 15.98 -1.00
CA ALA A 146 -9.37 16.65 -2.03
C ALA A 146 -8.15 15.82 -2.45
N ALA A 147 -7.42 15.25 -1.48
CA ALA A 147 -6.20 14.48 -1.73
C ALA A 147 -6.46 13.11 -2.37
N THR A 148 -7.62 12.49 -2.11
CA THR A 148 -7.88 11.10 -2.52
C THR A 148 -9.04 10.92 -3.51
N GLY A 149 -9.90 11.93 -3.66
CA GLY A 149 -11.17 11.84 -4.38
C GLY A 149 -12.25 11.01 -3.69
N LEU A 150 -12.00 10.51 -2.47
CA LEU A 150 -12.97 9.73 -1.71
C LEU A 150 -14.04 10.63 -1.10
N ARG A 151 -15.27 10.11 -1.06
CA ARG A 151 -16.35 10.76 -0.33
C ARG A 151 -16.09 10.66 1.17
N THR A 152 -16.12 11.79 1.85
CA THR A 152 -16.04 11.89 3.30
C THR A 152 -17.39 12.32 3.86
N ARG A 153 -17.65 11.92 5.10
CA ARG A 153 -18.81 12.37 5.87
C ARG A 153 -18.35 12.72 7.27
N LEU A 154 -18.80 13.88 7.74
CA LEU A 154 -18.71 14.27 9.13
C LEU A 154 -19.92 13.70 9.88
N GLU A 155 -19.67 13.04 10.99
CA GLU A 155 -20.68 12.40 11.82
C GLU A 155 -20.54 12.88 13.26
N ALA A 156 -21.61 13.43 13.83
CA ALA A 156 -21.66 13.67 15.26
C ALA A 156 -21.71 12.30 15.98
N VAL A 157 -20.85 12.14 16.98
CA VAL A 157 -20.71 10.90 17.75
C VAL A 157 -20.57 11.21 19.23
N THR A 158 -20.82 10.20 20.06
CA THR A 158 -20.53 10.23 21.48
C THR A 158 -19.42 9.24 21.78
N ARG A 159 -18.45 9.63 22.61
CA ARG A 159 -17.33 8.76 23.00
C ARG A 159 -17.11 8.75 24.51
N PRO A 160 -16.73 7.61 25.11
CA PRO A 160 -16.37 7.57 26.51
C PRO A 160 -15.08 8.38 26.73
N SER A 161 -15.11 9.31 27.68
CA SER A 161 -13.94 10.09 28.07
C SER A 161 -13.39 9.58 29.39
N GLY A 162 -12.19 8.99 29.38
CA GLY A 162 -11.51 8.56 30.61
C GLY A 162 -11.11 9.73 31.51
N TYR A 163 -10.92 10.93 30.96
CA TYR A 163 -10.64 12.13 31.74
C TYR A 163 -11.91 12.67 32.42
N LEU A 164 -13.03 12.72 31.70
CA LEU A 164 -14.30 13.25 32.22
C LEU A 164 -15.15 12.18 32.94
N GLN A 165 -14.76 10.90 32.85
CA GLN A 165 -15.50 9.74 33.37
C GLN A 165 -16.98 9.70 32.92
N ARG A 166 -17.24 10.26 31.72
CA ARG A 166 -18.55 10.29 31.08
C ARG A 166 -18.41 10.32 29.57
N ASP A 167 -19.52 10.07 28.91
CA ASP A 167 -19.67 10.25 27.48
C ASP A 167 -19.55 11.73 27.11
N ALA A 168 -18.70 12.01 26.13
CA ALA A 168 -18.46 13.34 25.59
C ALA A 168 -18.87 13.40 24.10
N PRO A 169 -19.51 14.49 23.66
CA PRO A 169 -19.79 14.70 22.25
C PRO A 169 -18.48 14.90 21.48
N GLY A 170 -18.48 14.50 20.22
CA GLY A 170 -17.39 14.75 19.29
C GLY A 170 -17.82 14.49 17.85
N PHE A 171 -16.86 14.54 16.96
CA PHE A 171 -17.03 14.45 15.53
C PHE A 171 -16.14 13.35 14.97
N ARG A 172 -16.72 12.52 14.12
CA ARG A 172 -16.04 11.42 13.43
C ARG A 172 -16.01 11.68 11.94
N VAL A 173 -14.85 11.46 11.36
CA VAL A 173 -14.68 11.29 9.91
C VAL A 173 -14.13 9.89 9.70
N ARG A 174 -14.84 9.05 8.96
CA ARG A 174 -14.40 7.67 8.69
C ARG A 174 -14.58 7.33 7.22
N VAL A 175 -13.52 6.78 6.64
CA VAL A 175 -13.50 6.32 5.26
C VAL A 175 -13.12 4.84 5.24
N VAL A 176 -14.01 4.01 4.67
CA VAL A 176 -13.79 2.57 4.51
C VAL A 176 -13.13 2.33 3.16
N SER A 177 -11.81 2.20 3.16
CA SER A 177 -11.00 1.86 2.00
C SER A 177 -9.78 1.06 2.44
N SER A 178 -9.70 -0.20 2.02
CA SER A 178 -8.51 -1.04 2.26
C SER A 178 -7.30 -0.52 1.50
N TYR A 179 -7.49 0.12 0.34
CA TYR A 179 -6.42 0.78 -0.40
C TYR A 179 -5.83 1.92 0.42
N LEU A 180 -6.67 2.84 0.93
CA LEU A 180 -6.19 3.96 1.74
C LEU A 180 -5.54 3.48 3.03
N ALA A 181 -6.11 2.48 3.70
CA ALA A 181 -5.56 1.95 4.95
C ALA A 181 -4.15 1.33 4.74
N ASP A 182 -3.97 0.53 3.68
CA ASP A 182 -2.65 0.00 3.33
C ASP A 182 -1.68 1.11 2.91
N LEU A 183 -2.16 2.12 2.19
CA LEU A 183 -1.36 3.26 1.76
C LEU A 183 -0.87 4.10 2.94
N MET A 184 -1.74 4.38 3.91
CA MET A 184 -1.35 5.07 5.14
C MET A 184 -0.30 4.28 5.92
N ARG A 185 -0.45 2.95 6.00
CA ARG A 185 0.59 2.07 6.58
C ARG A 185 1.90 2.16 5.83
N GLN A 186 1.87 2.16 4.50
CA GLN A 186 3.08 2.33 3.69
C GLN A 186 3.78 3.65 4.02
N TYR A 187 3.03 4.76 4.04
CA TYR A 187 3.60 6.08 4.33
C TYR A 187 4.27 6.13 5.69
N VAL A 188 3.68 5.52 6.71
CA VAL A 188 4.21 5.52 8.08
C VAL A 188 5.13 4.34 8.39
N GLY A 189 5.57 3.58 7.38
CA GLY A 189 6.58 2.53 7.54
C GLY A 189 6.08 1.20 8.14
N GLY A 190 4.79 0.90 8.01
CA GLY A 190 4.18 -0.42 8.23
C GLY A 190 3.14 -0.44 9.35
N ASP A 191 3.49 0.04 10.54
CA ASP A 191 2.57 0.11 11.68
C ASP A 191 2.11 1.55 11.92
N SER A 192 0.82 1.76 11.70
CA SER A 192 0.15 3.06 11.85
C SER A 192 -0.27 3.38 13.28
N HIS A 193 0.09 2.56 14.26
CA HIS A 193 -0.12 2.87 15.66
C HIS A 193 0.74 4.08 16.06
N HIS A 194 0.16 5.07 16.73
CA HIS A 194 0.82 6.35 17.05
C HIS A 194 2.19 6.19 17.75
N LEU A 195 2.37 5.17 18.60
CA LEU A 195 3.67 4.86 19.25
C LEU A 195 4.73 4.17 18.38
N ARG A 196 4.35 3.59 17.24
CA ARG A 196 5.22 2.73 16.42
C ARG A 196 5.36 3.20 14.98
N GLN A 197 4.56 4.18 14.57
CA GLN A 197 4.66 4.81 13.26
C GLN A 197 6.03 5.47 13.07
N ARG A 198 6.60 5.31 11.88
CA ARG A 198 7.77 6.06 11.43
C ARG A 198 7.33 7.41 10.89
N PHE A 199 8.27 8.33 10.79
CA PHE A 199 8.03 9.62 10.14
C PHE A 199 7.66 9.41 8.65
N PRO A 200 6.52 9.96 8.18
CA PRO A 200 6.03 9.68 6.84
C PRO A 200 6.77 10.50 5.79
N ARG A 201 7.93 10.05 5.34
CA ARG A 201 8.81 10.80 4.41
C ARG A 201 8.14 11.22 3.09
N VAL A 202 7.03 10.60 2.72
CA VAL A 202 6.20 11.04 1.57
C VAL A 202 5.79 12.51 1.66
N VAL A 203 5.66 13.07 2.87
CA VAL A 203 5.30 14.49 3.06
C VAL A 203 6.44 15.44 2.68
N LEU A 204 7.68 14.94 2.57
CA LEU A 204 8.85 15.72 2.16
C LEU A 204 8.96 15.86 0.65
N ARG A 205 7.93 15.47 -0.10
CA ARG A 205 7.90 15.59 -1.56
C ARG A 205 8.10 17.03 -2.03
N ASP A 206 7.43 17.95 -1.37
CA ASP A 206 7.47 19.37 -1.65
C ASP A 206 7.11 20.15 -0.40
N ARG A 207 7.45 21.45 -0.41
CA ARG A 207 7.27 22.34 0.73
C ARG A 207 5.80 22.48 1.12
N GLU A 208 4.91 22.50 0.14
CA GLU A 208 3.47 22.68 0.36
C GLU A 208 2.87 21.48 1.10
N THR A 209 3.19 20.26 0.66
CA THR A 209 2.81 19.02 1.33
C THR A 209 3.36 18.98 2.75
N PHE A 210 4.62 19.41 2.96
CA PHE A 210 5.19 19.37 4.29
C PHE A 210 4.58 20.42 5.24
N GLU A 211 4.27 21.63 4.75
CA GLU A 211 3.51 22.63 5.52
C GLU A 211 2.13 22.09 5.92
N GLY A 212 1.42 21.46 4.98
CA GLY A 212 0.15 20.80 5.27
C GLY A 212 0.29 19.76 6.38
N PHE A 213 1.34 18.92 6.32
CA PHE A 213 1.61 17.94 7.37
C PHE A 213 1.83 18.57 8.74
N LEU A 214 2.62 19.64 8.81
CA LEU A 214 2.86 20.35 10.07
C LEU A 214 1.59 20.96 10.62
N ASP A 215 0.74 21.57 9.78
CA ASP A 215 -0.57 22.11 10.19
C ASP A 215 -1.51 21.00 10.69
N GLY A 216 -1.63 19.91 9.94
CA GLY A 216 -2.50 18.79 10.32
C GLY A 216 -2.06 18.14 11.63
N TYR A 217 -0.76 17.99 11.87
CA TYR A 217 -0.26 17.48 13.15
C TYR A 217 -0.49 18.49 14.29
N THR A 218 -0.34 19.78 14.01
CA THR A 218 -0.54 20.86 14.99
C THR A 218 -1.99 20.95 15.46
N ASP A 219 -2.95 20.78 14.56
CA ASP A 219 -4.38 20.83 14.90
C ASP A 219 -4.81 19.66 15.80
N GLY A 220 -4.08 18.52 15.78
CA GLY A 220 -4.34 17.39 16.67
C GLY A 220 -3.49 17.41 17.95
N ASP A 221 -2.21 17.08 17.81
CA ASP A 221 -1.26 16.89 18.92
C ASP A 221 -0.22 18.02 18.96
N GLY A 222 -0.65 19.26 18.78
CA GLY A 222 0.24 20.41 18.86
C GLY A 222 -0.47 21.70 19.21
N TYR A 223 0.28 22.79 19.15
CA TYR A 223 -0.30 24.13 19.20
C TYR A 223 0.61 25.15 18.53
N ARG A 224 0.02 26.18 17.94
CA ARG A 224 0.75 27.34 17.41
C ARG A 224 1.02 28.36 18.51
N SER A 225 2.25 28.85 18.61
CA SER A 225 2.60 29.87 19.60
C SER A 225 1.96 31.21 19.26
N LYS A 226 1.46 31.91 20.27
CA LYS A 226 0.99 33.31 20.14
C LYS A 226 2.12 34.33 20.32
N ALA A 227 3.25 33.92 20.90
CA ALA A 227 4.33 34.82 21.30
C ALA A 227 5.49 34.86 20.29
N TRP A 228 5.62 33.85 19.44
CA TRP A 228 6.71 33.74 18.45
C TRP A 228 6.24 32.95 17.23
N GLN A 229 6.95 33.09 16.11
CA GLN A 229 6.59 32.47 14.83
C GLN A 229 6.98 31.00 14.79
N GLY A 230 6.04 30.15 15.20
CA GLY A 230 6.12 28.72 14.99
C GLY A 230 5.16 27.94 15.87
N ARG A 231 5.44 26.64 15.97
CA ARG A 231 4.53 25.64 16.56
C ARG A 231 5.29 24.68 17.45
N LEU A 232 4.57 24.10 18.40
CA LEU A 232 5.05 23.04 19.27
C LEU A 232 4.26 21.78 18.97
N LEU A 233 4.97 20.71 18.62
CA LEU A 233 4.39 19.39 18.38
C LEU A 233 4.65 18.50 19.59
N VAL A 234 3.64 17.76 20.04
CA VAL A 234 3.68 16.89 21.21
C VAL A 234 3.55 15.45 20.75
N SER A 235 4.42 14.56 21.22
CA SER A 235 4.26 13.13 20.93
C SER A 235 4.97 12.26 21.96
N ALA A 236 4.37 11.11 22.27
CA ALA A 236 5.05 10.03 22.99
C ALA A 236 5.99 9.22 22.08
N ASN A 237 5.89 9.36 20.76
CA ASN A 237 6.76 8.69 19.80
C ASN A 237 8.07 9.47 19.59
N VAL A 238 9.04 9.19 20.46
CA VAL A 238 10.36 9.85 20.43
C VAL A 238 11.11 9.65 19.10
N PRO A 239 11.16 8.44 18.49
CA PRO A 239 11.79 8.25 17.18
C PRO A 239 11.19 9.14 16.08
N PHE A 240 9.86 9.30 16.07
CA PHE A 240 9.17 10.18 15.12
C PHE A 240 9.60 11.64 15.26
N LEU A 241 9.61 12.17 16.49
CA LEU A 241 10.03 13.55 16.75
C LEU A 241 11.52 13.77 16.47
N ALA A 242 12.37 12.79 16.75
CA ALA A 242 13.80 12.86 16.46
C ALA A 242 14.08 12.90 14.95
N GLU A 243 13.35 12.13 14.15
CA GLU A 243 13.46 12.18 12.69
C GLU A 243 12.97 13.52 12.15
N LEU A 244 11.79 14.00 12.59
CA LEU A 244 11.25 15.29 12.19
C LEU A 244 12.20 16.44 12.55
N ALA A 245 12.78 16.42 13.75
CA ALA A 245 13.77 17.41 14.18
C ALA A 245 14.99 17.45 13.24
N ARG A 246 15.48 16.29 12.80
CA ARG A 246 16.58 16.20 11.83
C ARG A 246 16.18 16.82 10.49
N VAL A 247 14.99 16.51 10.00
CA VAL A 247 14.45 17.03 8.73
C VAL A 247 14.40 18.56 8.72
N ILE A 248 13.92 19.18 9.81
CA ILE A 248 13.79 20.64 9.90
C ILE A 248 15.05 21.33 10.44
N GLY A 249 16.13 20.59 10.73
CA GLY A 249 17.34 21.13 11.35
C GLY A 249 17.16 21.65 12.78
N ALA A 250 16.14 21.19 13.50
CA ALA A 250 15.87 21.59 14.87
C ALA A 250 16.66 20.75 15.89
N ARG A 251 16.97 21.36 17.04
CA ARG A 251 17.45 20.62 18.20
C ARG A 251 16.28 19.94 18.89
N PHE A 252 16.44 18.66 19.21
CA PHE A 252 15.45 17.89 19.96
C PHE A 252 16.09 17.20 21.15
N THR A 253 15.45 17.29 22.30
CA THR A 253 15.85 16.60 23.52
C THR A 253 14.62 15.90 24.09
N PRO A 254 14.58 14.55 24.08
CA PRO A 254 13.45 13.81 24.62
C PRO A 254 13.22 14.10 26.10
N ARG A 255 11.95 14.12 26.52
CA ARG A 255 11.60 14.25 27.93
C ARG A 255 12.01 12.99 28.69
N ARG A 256 12.64 13.15 29.86
CA ARG A 256 12.98 12.04 30.76
C ARG A 256 11.74 11.64 31.58
N GLY A 257 11.53 10.33 31.80
CA GLY A 257 10.48 9.83 32.70
C GLY A 257 9.16 9.39 32.04
N GLY A 258 9.13 9.06 30.74
CA GLY A 258 8.01 8.34 30.11
C GLY A 258 6.80 9.19 29.67
N GLY A 259 6.81 10.51 29.88
CA GLY A 259 5.80 11.41 29.35
C GLY A 259 6.02 11.80 27.89
N ALA A 260 5.02 12.43 27.26
CA ALA A 260 5.15 12.98 25.91
C ALA A 260 6.28 14.02 25.82
N SER A 261 7.02 13.97 24.71
CA SER A 261 8.10 14.91 24.38
C SER A 261 7.57 16.01 23.47
N HIS A 262 8.23 17.16 23.49
CA HIS A 262 7.85 18.33 22.70
C HIS A 262 8.94 18.66 21.68
N LEU A 263 8.54 19.02 20.47
CA LEU A 263 9.42 19.55 19.43
C LEU A 263 8.98 20.96 19.05
N VAL A 264 9.91 21.91 19.11
CA VAL A 264 9.69 23.26 18.62
C VAL A 264 10.04 23.31 17.13
N VAL A 265 9.08 23.74 16.33
CA VAL A 265 9.22 23.94 14.88
C VAL A 265 9.04 25.43 14.61
N ALA A 266 10.14 26.15 14.35
CA ALA A 266 10.10 27.55 13.94
C ALA A 266 9.63 27.67 12.48
N ASP A 267 8.85 28.69 12.14
CA ASP A 267 8.33 28.88 10.77
C ASP A 267 9.46 29.14 9.72
N SER A 268 10.66 29.46 10.21
CA SER A 268 11.89 29.55 9.40
C SER A 268 12.38 28.21 8.86
N TRP A 269 11.79 27.06 9.23
CA TRP A 269 12.11 25.75 8.65
C TRP A 269 12.05 25.76 7.11
N SER A 270 11.22 26.64 6.57
CA SER A 270 10.92 26.77 5.16
C SER A 270 11.86 27.75 4.42
N SER A 271 12.89 28.24 5.11
CA SER A 271 13.92 29.11 4.54
C SER A 271 14.73 28.39 3.45
N PRO A 272 15.21 29.11 2.42
CA PRO A 272 16.06 28.51 1.40
C PRO A 272 17.25 27.77 2.02
N GLY A 273 17.46 26.51 1.62
CA GLY A 273 18.57 25.66 2.07
C GLY A 273 18.29 24.78 3.29
N THR A 274 17.12 24.88 3.94
CA THR A 274 16.74 24.01 5.08
C THR A 274 15.88 22.82 4.68
N PHE A 275 14.97 22.99 3.71
CA PHE A 275 14.13 21.91 3.20
C PHE A 275 14.73 21.26 1.96
N THR A 276 14.90 19.94 2.00
CA THR A 276 15.31 19.12 0.85
C THR A 276 14.13 18.27 0.41
N ALA A 277 13.66 18.50 -0.81
CA ALA A 277 12.60 17.69 -1.40
C ALA A 277 13.06 16.25 -1.63
N GLU A 278 12.18 15.29 -1.36
CA GLU A 278 12.46 13.87 -1.50
C GLU A 278 11.50 13.20 -2.48
N GLN A 279 11.99 12.22 -3.24
CA GLN A 279 11.13 11.45 -4.15
C GLN A 279 10.61 10.20 -3.45
N HIS A 280 9.31 10.21 -3.15
CA HIS A 280 8.58 9.06 -2.61
C HIS A 280 7.36 8.74 -3.46
N ALA A 281 7.03 7.46 -3.58
CA ALA A 281 5.85 6.99 -4.29
C ALA A 281 4.57 7.42 -3.56
N LEU A 282 3.65 8.04 -4.30
CA LEU A 282 2.33 8.39 -3.80
C LEU A 282 1.37 7.21 -3.86
N GLU A 283 1.61 6.27 -4.78
CA GLU A 283 0.75 5.11 -4.94
C GLU A 283 1.19 3.95 -4.05
N LEU A 284 0.22 3.09 -3.75
CA LEU A 284 0.46 1.91 -2.96
C LEU A 284 1.30 0.92 -3.77
N ARG A 285 2.38 0.43 -3.17
CA ARG A 285 3.08 -0.76 -3.64
C ARG A 285 2.16 -1.96 -3.39
N GLU A 286 1.71 -2.57 -4.48
CA GLU A 286 0.75 -3.68 -4.46
C GLU A 286 1.43 -5.04 -4.56
N SER A 287 2.74 -5.07 -4.80
CA SER A 287 3.54 -6.29 -4.83
C SER A 287 4.36 -6.52 -3.57
N ALA A 288 4.60 -7.79 -3.28
CA ALA A 288 5.53 -8.31 -2.28
C ALA A 288 6.34 -9.47 -2.88
N TRP A 289 7.29 -9.97 -2.10
CA TRP A 289 8.12 -11.12 -2.44
C TRP A 289 7.77 -12.29 -1.52
N ILE A 290 7.49 -13.46 -2.09
CA ILE A 290 7.05 -14.65 -1.36
C ILE A 290 7.97 -15.82 -1.66
N GLU A 291 8.37 -16.54 -0.62
CA GLU A 291 9.29 -17.67 -0.73
C GLU A 291 8.64 -18.88 -1.40
N VAL A 292 9.41 -19.55 -2.26
CA VAL A 292 9.07 -20.85 -2.85
C VAL A 292 9.68 -21.94 -1.99
N ARG A 293 8.83 -22.68 -1.30
CA ARG A 293 9.22 -23.74 -0.37
C ARG A 293 9.60 -25.04 -1.07
N ALA A 294 8.99 -25.34 -2.21
CA ALA A 294 9.26 -26.56 -2.96
C ALA A 294 8.77 -26.43 -4.40
N VAL A 295 9.42 -27.15 -5.31
CA VAL A 295 8.93 -27.41 -6.66
C VAL A 295 8.76 -28.92 -6.84
N ARG A 296 7.52 -29.36 -7.11
CA ARG A 296 7.21 -30.80 -7.24
C ARG A 296 6.85 -31.14 -8.68
N LEU A 297 7.65 -32.01 -9.30
CA LEU A 297 7.33 -32.55 -10.62
C LEU A 297 6.10 -33.45 -10.54
N ARG A 298 5.14 -33.23 -11.45
CA ARG A 298 3.95 -34.07 -11.60
C ARG A 298 3.86 -34.57 -13.03
N ARG A 299 3.87 -35.90 -13.18
CA ARG A 299 3.72 -36.58 -14.47
C ARG A 299 2.28 -37.00 -14.68
N ALA A 300 1.86 -37.08 -15.94
CA ALA A 300 0.55 -37.62 -16.31
C ALA A 300 0.52 -39.12 -16.01
N GLU A 301 -0.19 -39.50 -14.96
CA GLU A 301 -0.36 -40.91 -14.50
C GLU A 301 -1.23 -41.73 -15.47
N SER A 302 -2.12 -41.07 -16.20
CA SER A 302 -2.96 -41.70 -17.22
C SER A 302 -2.36 -41.52 -18.63
N PRO A 303 -2.84 -42.27 -19.65
CA PRO A 303 -2.49 -42.01 -21.04
C PRO A 303 -2.82 -40.59 -21.50
N LYS A 304 -3.80 -39.94 -20.86
CA LYS A 304 -4.25 -38.59 -21.18
C LYS A 304 -3.25 -37.53 -20.72
N PRO A 305 -2.67 -36.73 -21.63
CA PRO A 305 -1.75 -35.65 -21.27
C PRO A 305 -2.49 -34.48 -20.59
N PHE A 306 -1.72 -33.60 -19.95
CA PHE A 306 -2.22 -32.29 -19.54
C PHE A 306 -2.38 -31.39 -20.78
N THR A 307 -3.42 -30.56 -20.80
CA THR A 307 -3.56 -29.47 -21.76
C THR A 307 -3.11 -28.17 -21.09
N LEU A 308 -2.07 -27.56 -21.63
CA LEU A 308 -1.60 -26.23 -21.26
C LEU A 308 -2.24 -25.16 -22.13
N TYR A 309 -2.52 -24.01 -21.52
CA TYR A 309 -3.03 -22.81 -22.16
C TYR A 309 -1.99 -21.70 -21.99
N SER A 310 -1.58 -21.11 -23.10
CA SER A 310 -0.67 -19.96 -23.16
C SER A 310 -1.37 -18.79 -23.83
N TYR A 311 -0.96 -17.58 -23.45
CA TYR A 311 -1.60 -16.35 -23.91
C TYR A 311 -0.58 -15.41 -24.54
N ARG A 312 -0.92 -14.85 -25.70
CA ARG A 312 -0.25 -13.63 -26.16
C ARG A 312 -0.95 -12.44 -25.50
N LEU A 313 -0.16 -11.53 -24.93
CA LEU A 313 -0.63 -10.46 -24.07
C LEU A 313 -0.13 -9.10 -24.56
N ASP A 314 -0.97 -8.07 -24.47
CA ASP A 314 -0.66 -6.69 -24.85
C ASP A 314 -1.37 -5.69 -23.90
N PRO A 315 -0.69 -4.62 -23.42
CA PRO A 315 0.68 -4.22 -23.73
C PRO A 315 1.76 -4.93 -22.89
N TYR A 316 1.35 -5.65 -21.84
CA TYR A 316 2.29 -6.32 -20.93
C TYR A 316 2.33 -7.83 -21.21
N PRO A 317 3.52 -8.43 -21.46
CA PRO A 317 3.66 -9.86 -21.73
C PRO A 317 3.50 -10.73 -20.48
N SER A 318 3.26 -10.13 -19.32
CA SER A 318 3.15 -10.80 -18.02
C SER A 318 1.72 -10.78 -17.49
N PHE A 319 1.42 -11.69 -16.58
CA PHE A 319 0.11 -11.82 -15.95
C PHE A 319 0.18 -12.55 -14.60
N LEU A 320 -0.93 -12.58 -13.86
CA LEU A 320 -0.99 -13.15 -12.52
C LEU A 320 -1.64 -14.55 -12.47
N ILE A 321 -0.93 -15.49 -11.82
CA ILE A 321 -1.33 -16.88 -11.55
C ILE A 321 -1.52 -17.03 -10.03
N ASN A 322 -2.76 -17.09 -9.55
CA ASN A 322 -3.03 -17.07 -8.10
C ASN A 322 -2.28 -15.93 -7.35
N GLY A 323 -2.13 -14.77 -7.98
CA GLY A 323 -1.40 -13.62 -7.47
C GLY A 323 0.11 -13.61 -7.74
N HIS A 324 0.70 -14.68 -8.29
CA HIS A 324 2.12 -14.75 -8.62
C HIS A 324 2.36 -14.28 -10.06
N LEU A 325 3.44 -13.53 -10.28
CA LEU A 325 3.77 -13.00 -11.61
C LEU A 325 4.36 -14.09 -12.52
N GLY A 326 3.70 -14.34 -13.64
CA GLY A 326 4.21 -15.15 -14.74
C GLY A 326 4.44 -14.32 -15.99
N LEU A 327 5.38 -14.76 -16.84
CA LEU A 327 5.66 -14.17 -18.16
C LEU A 327 5.31 -15.17 -19.26
N GLU A 328 4.66 -14.69 -20.32
CA GLU A 328 4.49 -15.47 -21.55
C GLU A 328 5.59 -15.08 -22.56
N PRO A 329 6.47 -16.01 -22.95
CA PRO A 329 7.50 -15.78 -23.94
C PRO A 329 6.89 -15.84 -25.36
N TRP A 330 6.41 -14.71 -25.86
CA TRP A 330 6.00 -14.52 -27.26
C TRP A 330 6.84 -13.44 -27.92
#